data_AF-A0A261CIW4-F1
#
_entry.id   AF-A0A261CIW4-F1
#
_cell.length_a   1.000
_cell.length_b   1.000
_cell.length_c   1.000
_cell.angle_alpha   90.00
_cell.angle_beta   90.00
_cell.angle_gamma   90.00
#
_symmetry.space_group_name_H-M   'P 1'
#
loop_
_entity.id
_entity.type
_entity.pdbx_description
1 polymer ?
#
loop_
_entity_poly.entity_id
_entity_poly.type
_entity_poly.pdbx_seq_one_letter_code
_entity_poly.pdbx_strand_id
1 'polypeptide(L)'
;KFQIVMGKRKNNAEVDISPKKEKKTTKFDDVTPVRAEKRPAADSSDSDPDEDEEEQTIHTEAEETRHDDGPMTYEPDAFRLLVESFTAFVQEKNASTAVVHNMDRLVTEWIQSRNEIIDTRAFSTDYRKYLKQATKIRNFQLNDASTVLLSYLGGDKALSEFHSFPEKPPTKFQLYIKENKIEFKGGKGAFTAGSMKAAHKGMQDDVAGSQKVDELLHKLHTDYIPRLQEFIDSHPNLTLEQQKFIGNKIKALDKKYNPKPIVPKTPKTSKNKSGKKEIETAFSLFCRSKNDKYRDLTDEERERKLMKKFDKLPAETRDLFESLALNI
;
A
#
# COMPACT_ATOMS: atom_id res chain seq x y z
N LYS A 1 -27.98 39.22 37.59
CA LYS A 1 -27.85 38.99 39.05
C LYS A 1 -28.49 37.63 39.38
N PHE A 2 -27.67 36.73 39.95
CA PHE A 2 -27.93 35.61 40.87
C PHE A 2 -29.14 34.66 40.66
N GLN A 3 -28.81 33.45 40.17
CA GLN A 3 -28.83 32.13 40.83
C GLN A 3 -29.93 31.73 41.86
N ILE A 4 -30.34 30.44 41.73
CA ILE A 4 -30.58 29.43 42.80
C ILE A 4 -31.97 29.54 43.51
N VAL A 5 -32.82 28.52 43.75
CA VAL A 5 -32.70 27.04 43.68
C VAL A 5 -34.04 26.34 44.04
N MET A 6 -34.14 25.06 43.63
CA MET A 6 -34.87 23.92 44.23
C MET A 6 -36.40 23.87 44.28
N GLY A 7 -36.96 22.74 43.80
CA GLY A 7 -38.39 22.46 43.98
C GLY A 7 -38.98 21.12 43.52
N LYS A 8 -38.27 19.98 43.67
CA LYS A 8 -38.78 18.60 43.93
C LYS A 8 -39.81 17.90 42.99
N ARG A 9 -39.38 16.70 42.53
CA ARG A 9 -40.06 15.37 42.44
C ARG A 9 -41.27 15.25 41.48
N LYS A 10 -41.46 14.19 40.67
CA LYS A 10 -41.26 12.74 40.88
C LYS A 10 -41.34 11.98 39.53
N ASN A 11 -40.49 10.96 39.36
CA ASN A 11 -40.60 9.67 38.62
C ASN A 11 -40.97 9.68 37.09
N ASN A 12 -40.31 8.94 36.19
CA ASN A 12 -39.98 7.50 36.25
C ASN A 12 -38.91 7.06 35.20
N ALA A 13 -38.29 5.89 35.46
CA ALA A 13 -37.48 4.97 34.61
C ALA A 13 -36.00 5.33 34.28
N GLU A 14 -35.00 4.86 35.06
CA GLU A 14 -34.23 3.56 34.98
C GLU A 14 -33.17 3.58 33.86
N VAL A 15 -31.86 3.84 34.06
CA VAL A 15 -30.75 3.39 34.94
C VAL A 15 -30.01 2.12 34.47
N ASP A 16 -28.74 2.37 34.22
CA ASP A 16 -27.62 1.55 33.76
C ASP A 16 -27.01 0.68 34.89
N ILE A 17 -26.06 -0.17 34.48
CA ILE A 17 -24.95 -0.82 35.21
C ILE A 17 -25.07 -2.34 35.44
N SER A 18 -24.15 -3.06 34.79
CA SER A 18 -23.74 -4.46 35.04
C SER A 18 -23.43 -4.73 36.51
N PRO A 19 -23.68 -5.94 37.09
CA PRO A 19 -22.66 -7.00 37.08
C PRO A 19 -23.19 -8.45 37.30
N LYS A 20 -22.23 -9.40 37.37
CA LYS A 20 -22.21 -10.69 38.10
C LYS A 20 -22.41 -12.00 37.32
N LYS A 21 -21.29 -12.73 37.28
CA LYS A 21 -21.14 -14.18 37.20
C LYS A 21 -21.47 -14.85 38.55
N GLU A 22 -22.18 -15.98 38.47
CA GLU A 22 -22.26 -17.10 39.42
C GLU A 22 -22.41 -18.37 38.56
N LYS A 23 -22.06 -19.63 38.88
CA LYS A 23 -21.32 -20.36 39.93
C LYS A 23 -21.24 -21.83 39.45
N LYS A 24 -20.17 -22.56 39.78
CA LYS A 24 -20.12 -23.99 40.19
C LYS A 24 -18.64 -24.35 40.48
N THR A 25 -18.17 -24.21 41.73
CA THR A 25 -18.06 -25.24 42.79
C THR A 25 -17.05 -26.36 42.52
N THR A 26 -15.92 -26.35 43.25
CA THR A 26 -15.52 -27.38 44.24
C THR A 26 -14.38 -26.83 45.11
N LYS A 27 -14.50 -27.02 46.43
CA LYS A 27 -13.58 -26.63 47.51
C LYS A 27 -12.68 -27.80 47.93
N PHE A 28 -11.60 -27.46 48.66
CA PHE A 28 -10.84 -28.17 49.73
C PHE A 28 -9.32 -28.09 49.42
N ASP A 29 -8.41 -27.62 50.27
CA ASP A 29 -8.51 -27.14 51.66
C ASP A 29 -7.30 -26.24 52.00
N ASP A 30 -7.45 -25.52 53.11
CA ASP A 30 -6.50 -24.61 53.78
C ASP A 30 -5.10 -25.19 54.04
N VAL A 31 -4.09 -24.32 54.15
CA VAL A 31 -3.40 -23.98 55.42
C VAL A 31 -2.24 -23.01 55.12
N THR A 32 -2.25 -21.87 55.80
CA THR A 32 -1.06 -21.14 56.28
C THR A 32 -1.49 -20.47 57.59
N PRO A 33 -0.62 -19.94 58.48
CA PRO A 33 0.86 -19.90 58.53
C PRO A 33 1.46 -20.14 59.96
N VAL A 34 2.78 -20.34 60.13
CA VAL A 34 3.47 -20.03 61.41
C VAL A 34 4.91 -19.52 61.18
N ARG A 35 5.14 -18.25 61.57
CA ARG A 35 6.42 -17.59 61.95
C ARG A 35 6.86 -18.14 63.33
N ALA A 36 8.09 -18.11 63.84
CA ALA A 36 9.45 -17.65 63.51
C ALA A 36 10.35 -18.09 64.70
N GLU A 37 11.68 -18.25 64.52
CA GLU A 37 12.75 -17.61 65.34
C GLU A 37 14.17 -18.22 65.16
N LYS A 38 15.12 -17.32 64.82
CA LYS A 38 16.53 -17.12 65.28
C LYS A 38 17.64 -18.20 65.11
N ARG A 39 18.50 -17.97 64.08
CA ARG A 39 19.98 -17.67 64.04
C ARG A 39 20.98 -18.58 64.82
N PRO A 40 22.25 -18.78 64.37
CA PRO A 40 23.16 -17.73 63.86
C PRO A 40 24.09 -18.08 62.66
N ALA A 41 24.84 -17.05 62.23
CA ALA A 41 25.81 -17.05 61.15
C ALA A 41 27.18 -17.63 61.57
N ALA A 42 27.88 -18.28 60.63
CA ALA A 42 29.34 -18.27 60.50
C ALA A 42 29.74 -18.84 59.13
N ASP A 43 30.30 -17.96 58.30
CA ASP A 43 31.47 -18.15 57.44
C ASP A 43 31.81 -19.56 56.92
N SER A 44 31.57 -19.79 55.63
CA SER A 44 32.38 -20.69 54.81
C SER A 44 32.34 -20.20 53.37
N SER A 45 33.41 -19.50 52.99
CA SER A 45 33.83 -19.31 51.61
C SER A 45 33.95 -20.68 50.93
N ASP A 46 33.07 -20.97 49.98
CA ASP A 46 33.33 -21.99 48.97
C ASP A 46 32.96 -21.41 47.61
N SER A 47 33.99 -21.30 46.77
CA SER A 47 33.90 -20.79 45.42
C SER A 47 33.66 -21.98 44.53
N ASP A 48 32.51 -22.02 43.85
CA ASP A 48 32.35 -22.88 42.69
C ASP A 48 32.21 -22.01 41.43
N PRO A 49 32.88 -22.39 40.33
CA PRO A 49 33.02 -21.58 39.12
C PRO A 49 31.78 -21.68 38.25
N ASP A 50 31.34 -20.53 37.74
CA ASP A 50 30.43 -20.46 36.60
C ASP A 50 31.16 -21.04 35.36
N GLU A 51 30.97 -22.33 35.08
CA GLU A 51 31.37 -22.96 33.82
C GLU A 51 30.41 -22.53 32.70
N ASP A 52 30.85 -21.52 31.94
CA ASP A 52 30.92 -21.51 30.48
C ASP A 52 29.68 -21.98 29.67
N GLU A 53 28.62 -21.16 29.64
CA GLU A 53 27.66 -21.14 28.51
C GLU A 53 27.92 -19.99 27.50
N GLU A 54 28.95 -19.16 27.71
CA GLU A 54 29.19 -17.97 26.87
C GLU A 54 30.11 -18.19 25.66
N GLU A 55 30.84 -19.31 25.55
CA GLU A 55 31.79 -19.49 24.43
C GLU A 55 31.18 -19.99 23.10
N GLN A 56 29.92 -20.48 23.08
CA GLN A 56 29.30 -20.94 21.82
C GLN A 56 28.45 -19.89 21.08
N THR A 57 28.14 -18.74 21.71
CA THR A 57 27.27 -17.72 21.10
C THR A 57 28.03 -16.63 20.35
N ILE A 58 29.31 -16.43 20.66
CA ILE A 58 30.10 -15.29 20.15
C ILE A 58 30.65 -15.56 18.74
N HIS A 59 30.87 -16.82 18.36
CA HIS A 59 31.45 -17.15 17.04
C HIS A 59 30.45 -17.06 15.87
N THR A 60 29.13 -17.03 16.12
CA THR A 60 28.11 -17.08 15.06
C THR A 60 27.57 -15.73 14.58
N GLU A 61 27.73 -14.64 15.34
CA GLU A 61 27.24 -13.31 14.90
C GLU A 61 28.20 -12.59 13.95
N ALA A 62 29.50 -12.90 14.02
CA ALA A 62 30.55 -12.19 13.31
C ALA A 62 30.62 -12.53 11.80
N GLU A 63 30.04 -13.65 11.37
CA GLU A 63 30.15 -14.10 9.97
C GLU A 63 28.91 -13.77 9.12
N GLU A 64 27.72 -13.61 9.73
CA GLU A 64 26.46 -13.33 9.03
C GLU A 64 26.17 -11.84 8.79
N THR A 65 26.97 -10.92 9.37
CA THR A 65 26.86 -9.47 9.14
C THR A 65 27.77 -8.94 8.04
N ARG A 66 28.59 -9.79 7.43
CA ARG A 66 29.22 -9.42 6.16
C ARG A 66 28.15 -9.38 5.09
N HIS A 67 27.74 -8.18 4.69
CA HIS A 67 27.34 -7.94 3.31
C HIS A 67 28.58 -8.27 2.46
N ASP A 68 28.76 -9.56 2.20
CA ASP A 68 29.69 -10.02 1.19
C ASP A 68 29.02 -9.66 -0.13
N ASP A 69 29.28 -8.44 -0.60
CA ASP A 69 29.03 -8.02 -1.98
C ASP A 69 29.96 -8.85 -2.88
N GLY A 70 29.68 -10.15 -2.93
CA GLY A 70 30.30 -11.08 -3.85
C GLY A 70 29.94 -10.66 -5.28
N PRO A 71 30.78 -10.99 -6.26
CA PRO A 71 30.68 -10.45 -7.63
C PRO A 71 29.43 -10.91 -8.41
N MET A 72 28.55 -11.72 -7.82
CA MET A 72 27.36 -12.24 -8.47
C MET A 72 26.18 -12.23 -7.49
N THR A 73 25.36 -11.18 -7.54
CA THR A 73 24.03 -11.15 -6.91
C THR A 73 22.97 -11.38 -7.99
N TYR A 74 22.06 -12.31 -7.75
CA TYR A 74 21.01 -12.61 -8.70
C TYR A 74 19.90 -11.57 -8.62
N GLU A 75 19.47 -11.04 -9.77
CA GLU A 75 18.25 -10.23 -9.88
C GLU A 75 17.02 -11.07 -9.49
N PRO A 76 15.97 -10.49 -8.87
CA PRO A 76 14.85 -11.27 -8.34
C PRO A 76 14.11 -12.11 -9.38
N ASP A 77 13.98 -11.64 -10.62
CA ASP A 77 13.29 -12.36 -11.69
C ASP A 77 14.08 -13.59 -12.18
N ALA A 78 15.39 -13.45 -12.32
CA ALA A 78 16.31 -14.56 -12.64
C ALA A 78 16.42 -15.53 -11.46
N PHE A 79 16.55 -15.02 -10.23
CA PHE A 79 16.68 -15.83 -9.03
C PHE A 79 15.42 -16.67 -8.78
N ARG A 80 14.23 -16.12 -9.04
CA ARG A 80 12.97 -16.87 -8.94
C ARG A 80 12.99 -18.17 -9.74
N LEU A 81 13.50 -18.14 -10.98
CA LEU A 81 13.60 -19.34 -11.82
C LEU A 81 14.57 -20.38 -11.24
N LEU A 82 15.67 -19.91 -10.65
CA LEU A 82 16.62 -20.78 -9.96
C LEU A 82 15.98 -21.43 -8.73
N VAL A 83 15.22 -20.66 -7.94
CA VAL A 83 14.47 -21.19 -6.79
C VAL A 83 13.42 -22.20 -7.25
N GLU A 84 12.64 -21.93 -8.30
CA GLU A 84 11.66 -22.89 -8.84
C GLU A 84 12.30 -24.22 -9.23
N SER A 85 13.44 -24.16 -9.93
CA SER A 85 14.20 -25.36 -10.31
C SER A 85 14.78 -26.09 -9.11
N PHE A 86 15.34 -25.37 -8.14
CA PHE A 86 15.87 -25.96 -6.91
C PHE A 86 14.77 -26.62 -6.07
N THR A 87 13.61 -25.98 -5.94
CA THR A 87 12.45 -26.55 -5.24
C THR A 87 11.99 -27.85 -5.90
N ALA A 88 11.94 -27.90 -7.24
CA ALA A 88 11.60 -29.13 -7.97
C ALA A 88 12.60 -30.26 -7.68
N PHE A 89 13.90 -29.95 -7.65
CA PHE A 89 14.95 -30.91 -7.29
C PHE A 89 14.81 -31.44 -5.86
N VAL A 90 14.56 -30.56 -4.88
CA VAL A 90 14.36 -30.95 -3.47
C VAL A 90 13.15 -31.89 -3.32
N GLN A 91 12.08 -31.63 -4.07
CA GLN A 91 10.90 -32.50 -4.12
C GLN A 91 11.21 -33.86 -4.73
N GLU A 92 11.93 -33.90 -5.86
CA GLU A 92 12.34 -35.16 -6.52
C GLU A 92 13.22 -36.04 -5.61
N LYS A 93 14.12 -35.42 -4.85
CA LYS A 93 14.99 -36.12 -3.88
C LYS A 93 14.27 -36.56 -2.61
N ASN A 94 12.97 -36.26 -2.46
CA ASN A 94 12.20 -36.46 -1.23
C ASN A 94 12.87 -35.84 0.00
N ALA A 95 13.63 -34.75 -0.18
CA ALA A 95 14.35 -34.07 0.89
C ALA A 95 13.45 -33.05 1.63
N SER A 96 12.19 -33.42 1.87
CA SER A 96 11.15 -32.51 2.40
C SER A 96 11.40 -32.01 3.82
N THR A 97 12.21 -32.73 4.59
CA THR A 97 12.60 -32.38 5.97
C THR A 97 13.88 -31.52 6.04
N ALA A 98 14.54 -31.27 4.91
CA ALA A 98 15.74 -30.46 4.89
C ALA A 98 15.44 -29.01 5.28
N VAL A 99 16.36 -28.41 6.04
CA VAL A 99 16.24 -27.05 6.58
C VAL A 99 17.15 -26.12 5.78
N VAL A 100 16.72 -24.88 5.57
CA VAL A 100 17.49 -23.84 4.85
C VAL A 100 18.92 -23.70 5.35
N HIS A 101 19.15 -23.84 6.66
CA HIS A 101 20.49 -23.75 7.26
C HIS A 101 21.49 -24.74 6.64
N ASN A 102 21.04 -25.97 6.34
CA ASN A 102 21.87 -27.07 5.85
C ASN A 102 21.67 -27.37 4.35
N MET A 103 21.23 -26.38 3.58
CA MET A 103 20.89 -26.59 2.17
C MET A 103 22.10 -26.73 1.24
N ASP A 104 23.29 -26.31 1.66
CA ASP A 104 24.47 -26.19 0.79
C ASP A 104 24.88 -27.51 0.12
N ARG A 105 24.67 -28.65 0.79
CA ARG A 105 24.86 -29.97 0.18
C ARG A 105 23.88 -30.21 -0.97
N LEU A 106 22.60 -29.92 -0.76
CA LEU A 106 21.56 -30.10 -1.78
C LEU A 106 21.75 -29.12 -2.94
N VAL A 107 22.17 -27.88 -2.66
CA VAL A 107 22.49 -26.89 -3.70
C VAL A 107 23.65 -27.38 -4.54
N THR A 108 24.71 -27.91 -3.92
CA THR A 108 25.87 -28.47 -4.65
C THR A 108 25.46 -29.65 -5.54
N GLU A 109 24.68 -30.60 -5.01
CA GLU A 109 24.16 -31.74 -5.78
C GLU A 109 23.27 -31.28 -6.95
N TRP A 110 22.40 -30.29 -6.71
CA TRP A 110 21.54 -29.69 -7.73
C TRP A 110 22.36 -29.03 -8.84
N ILE A 111 23.37 -28.23 -8.51
CA ILE A 111 24.22 -27.55 -9.49
C ILE A 111 25.03 -28.57 -10.32
N GLN A 112 25.58 -29.60 -9.68
CA GLN A 112 26.31 -30.67 -10.39
C GLN A 112 25.44 -31.46 -11.37
N SER A 113 24.13 -31.54 -11.11
CA SER A 113 23.19 -32.18 -12.03
C SER A 113 22.83 -31.34 -13.26
N ARG A 114 23.35 -30.11 -13.36
CA ARG A 114 22.99 -29.13 -14.40
C ARG A 114 24.22 -28.68 -15.19
N ASN A 115 23.97 -28.18 -16.40
CA ASN A 115 24.98 -27.61 -17.29
C ASN A 115 24.97 -26.05 -17.26
N GLU A 116 24.44 -25.47 -16.18
CA GLU A 116 24.35 -24.02 -15.97
C GLU A 116 25.47 -23.55 -15.05
N ILE A 117 26.04 -22.37 -15.31
CA ILE A 117 27.05 -21.76 -14.43
C ILE A 117 26.30 -21.08 -13.28
N ILE A 118 26.14 -21.81 -12.17
CA ILE A 118 25.54 -21.31 -10.94
C ILE A 118 26.61 -21.36 -9.85
N ASP A 119 26.85 -20.23 -9.19
CA ASP A 119 27.72 -20.18 -8.02
C ASP A 119 26.92 -20.67 -6.79
N THR A 120 27.37 -21.77 -6.18
CA THR A 120 26.77 -22.38 -4.99
C THR A 120 26.66 -21.39 -3.83
N ARG A 121 27.73 -20.63 -3.58
CA ARG A 121 27.80 -19.70 -2.45
C ARG A 121 26.93 -18.48 -2.70
N ALA A 122 26.91 -17.97 -3.93
CA ALA A 122 26.02 -16.88 -4.32
C ALA A 122 24.55 -17.29 -4.17
N PHE A 123 24.18 -18.48 -4.68
CA PHE A 123 22.80 -18.97 -4.59
C PHE A 123 22.37 -19.10 -3.13
N SER A 124 23.17 -19.74 -2.29
CA SER A 124 22.86 -19.92 -0.88
C SER A 124 22.76 -18.60 -0.11
N THR A 125 23.61 -17.63 -0.43
CA THR A 125 23.58 -16.29 0.16
C THR A 125 22.31 -15.54 -0.24
N ASP A 126 21.98 -15.51 -1.53
CA ASP A 126 20.79 -14.81 -2.02
C ASP A 126 19.49 -15.49 -1.58
N TYR A 127 19.47 -16.82 -1.49
CA TYR A 127 18.33 -17.56 -0.96
C TYR A 127 18.03 -17.12 0.48
N ARG A 128 19.06 -17.06 1.34
CA ARG A 128 18.92 -16.61 2.74
C ARG A 128 18.56 -15.12 2.82
N LYS A 129 19.19 -14.27 1.99
CA LYS A 129 18.90 -12.83 1.89
C LYS A 129 17.43 -12.58 1.57
N TYR A 130 16.94 -13.14 0.47
CA TYR A 130 15.56 -12.91 0.03
C TYR A 130 14.54 -13.58 0.95
N LEU A 131 14.86 -14.74 1.53
CA LEU A 131 14.01 -15.36 2.54
C LEU A 131 13.87 -14.47 3.77
N LYS A 132 14.97 -13.84 4.24
CA LYS A 132 14.94 -12.89 5.35
C LYS A 132 14.10 -11.63 5.05
N GLN A 133 14.01 -11.22 3.78
CA GLN A 133 13.09 -10.14 3.38
C GLN A 133 11.64 -10.60 3.31
N ALA A 134 11.41 -11.85 2.93
CA ALA A 134 10.07 -12.44 2.85
C ALA A 134 9.47 -12.76 4.22
N THR A 135 10.30 -13.11 5.22
CA THR A 135 9.85 -13.58 6.53
C THR A 135 10.80 -13.22 7.67
N LYS A 136 10.26 -13.12 8.90
CA LYS A 136 11.00 -12.81 10.13
C LYS A 136 11.53 -14.04 10.87
N ILE A 137 11.19 -15.26 10.42
CA ILE A 137 11.50 -16.51 11.11
C ILE A 137 12.80 -17.11 10.53
N ARG A 138 13.71 -17.57 11.41
CA ARG A 138 15.07 -18.02 11.03
C ARG A 138 15.17 -19.49 10.59
N ASN A 139 14.29 -20.36 11.07
CA ASN A 139 14.34 -21.81 10.81
C ASN A 139 13.14 -22.27 9.98
N PHE A 140 13.32 -22.43 8.66
CA PHE A 140 12.30 -22.99 7.77
C PHE A 140 12.74 -24.31 7.17
N GLN A 141 11.76 -25.20 6.99
CA GLN A 141 11.89 -26.30 6.05
C GLN A 141 11.99 -25.76 4.62
N LEU A 142 12.80 -26.40 3.78
CA LEU A 142 13.10 -25.91 2.44
C LEU A 142 11.86 -25.72 1.55
N ASN A 143 10.86 -26.60 1.66
CA ASN A 143 9.63 -26.50 0.89
C ASN A 143 8.78 -25.27 1.29
N ASP A 144 8.62 -25.04 2.59
CA ASP A 144 7.88 -23.88 3.11
C ASP A 144 8.64 -22.58 2.79
N ALA A 145 9.96 -22.59 2.99
CA ALA A 145 10.82 -21.47 2.63
C ALA A 145 10.70 -21.14 1.15
N SER A 146 10.77 -22.14 0.27
CA SER A 146 10.66 -21.96 -1.17
C SER A 146 9.32 -21.32 -1.54
N THR A 147 8.22 -21.79 -0.95
CA THR A 147 6.89 -21.25 -1.23
C THR A 147 6.77 -19.78 -0.83
N VAL A 148 7.24 -19.43 0.37
CA VAL A 148 7.25 -18.04 0.86
C VAL A 148 8.17 -17.16 0.01
N LEU A 149 9.34 -17.67 -0.34
CA LEU A 149 10.34 -16.98 -1.15
C LEU A 149 9.83 -16.71 -2.56
N LEU A 150 9.25 -17.69 -3.24
CA LEU A 150 8.68 -17.53 -4.58
C LEU A 150 7.54 -16.52 -4.60
N SER A 151 6.69 -16.51 -3.57
CA SER A 151 5.64 -15.51 -3.40
C SER A 151 6.21 -14.10 -3.26
N TYR A 152 7.29 -13.93 -2.47
CA TYR A 152 7.97 -12.65 -2.32
C TYR A 152 8.64 -12.19 -3.62
N LEU A 153 9.46 -13.05 -4.24
CA LEU A 153 10.19 -12.76 -5.48
C LEU A 153 9.26 -12.44 -6.65
N GLY A 154 8.07 -13.04 -6.65
CA GLY A 154 7.02 -12.76 -7.64
C GLY A 154 6.15 -11.55 -7.33
N GLY A 155 6.28 -10.96 -6.14
CA GLY A 155 5.46 -9.85 -5.67
C GLY A 155 6.01 -8.46 -6.03
N ASP A 156 5.20 -7.43 -5.78
CA ASP A 156 5.57 -6.03 -5.98
C ASP A 156 6.70 -5.56 -5.03
N LYS A 157 6.78 -6.15 -3.84
CA LYS A 157 7.80 -5.82 -2.84
C LYS A 157 9.22 -6.17 -3.29
N ALA A 158 9.39 -7.19 -4.12
CA ALA A 158 10.71 -7.54 -4.65
C ALA A 158 11.21 -6.53 -5.69
N LEU A 159 10.36 -5.65 -6.23
CA LEU A 159 10.75 -4.66 -7.23
C LEU A 159 11.82 -3.69 -6.73
N SER A 160 11.90 -3.42 -5.42
CA SER A 160 12.95 -2.57 -4.84
C SER A 160 14.31 -3.25 -4.75
N GLU A 161 14.36 -4.57 -4.93
CA GLU A 161 15.61 -5.33 -4.89
C GLU A 161 16.29 -5.42 -6.25
N PHE A 162 15.63 -4.97 -7.32
CA PHE A 162 16.25 -4.92 -8.64
C PHE A 162 17.19 -3.73 -8.73
N HIS A 163 18.44 -3.96 -9.15
CA HIS A 163 19.43 -2.88 -9.26
C HIS A 163 19.08 -1.91 -10.41
N SER A 164 18.40 -2.41 -11.43
CA SER A 164 17.91 -1.67 -12.59
C SER A 164 16.58 -0.94 -12.34
N PHE A 165 15.93 -1.14 -11.19
CA PHE A 165 14.59 -0.56 -10.98
C PHE A 165 14.65 0.96 -10.99
N PRO A 166 13.84 1.64 -11.84
CA PRO A 166 13.91 3.08 -11.95
C PRO A 166 13.58 3.81 -10.63
N GLU A 167 14.51 4.66 -10.17
CA GLU A 167 14.32 5.49 -8.98
C GLU A 167 13.12 6.42 -9.12
N LYS A 168 12.31 6.49 -8.06
CA LYS A 168 11.12 7.34 -8.04
C LYS A 168 11.53 8.82 -8.06
N PRO A 169 10.89 9.66 -8.90
CA PRO A 169 11.12 11.09 -8.86
C PRO A 169 10.87 11.70 -7.46
N PRO A 170 11.71 12.66 -7.02
CA PRO A 170 11.55 13.33 -5.74
C PRO A 170 10.21 14.09 -5.65
N THR A 171 9.76 14.33 -4.43
CA THR A 171 8.56 15.13 -4.20
C THR A 171 8.78 16.60 -4.57
N LYS A 172 7.69 17.34 -4.87
CA LYS A 172 7.73 18.79 -5.12
C LYS A 172 8.53 19.53 -4.05
N PHE A 173 8.29 19.20 -2.78
CA PHE A 173 8.96 19.84 -1.65
C PHE A 173 10.47 19.56 -1.61
N GLN A 174 10.90 18.31 -1.87
CA GLN A 174 12.32 17.96 -1.97
C GLN A 174 13.01 18.67 -3.13
N LEU A 175 12.34 18.78 -4.29
CA LEU A 175 12.85 19.56 -5.41
C LEU A 175 12.94 21.04 -5.07
N TYR A 176 11.95 21.60 -4.39
CA TYR A 176 11.94 23.00 -3.98
C TYR A 176 13.10 23.33 -3.03
N ILE A 177 13.37 22.48 -2.05
CA ILE A 177 14.55 22.61 -1.17
C ILE A 177 15.84 22.59 -1.98
N LYS A 178 15.96 21.65 -2.93
CA LYS A 178 17.16 21.46 -3.75
C LYS A 178 17.39 22.64 -4.70
N GLU A 179 16.37 23.09 -5.41
CA GLU A 179 16.44 24.18 -6.39
C GLU A 179 16.72 25.53 -5.72
N ASN A 180 16.10 25.79 -4.57
CA ASN A 180 16.29 27.04 -3.83
C ASN A 180 17.47 26.98 -2.85
N LYS A 181 18.25 25.89 -2.87
CA LYS A 181 19.43 25.67 -2.03
C LYS A 181 19.14 25.96 -0.55
N ILE A 182 17.99 25.49 -0.06
CA ILE A 182 17.57 25.70 1.32
C ILE A 182 18.45 24.81 2.20
N GLU A 183 19.46 25.43 2.80
CA GLU A 183 20.34 24.76 3.75
C GLU A 183 19.67 24.63 5.11
N PHE A 184 19.40 23.40 5.51
CA PHE A 184 19.06 23.11 6.89
C PHE A 184 20.36 23.04 7.70
N LYS A 185 20.76 24.18 8.30
CA LYS A 185 21.97 24.24 9.12
C LYS A 185 21.74 23.56 10.47
N GLY A 186 22.65 22.65 10.83
CA GLY A 186 22.80 22.12 12.20
C GLY A 186 22.39 20.66 12.40
N GLY A 187 23.19 19.69 11.95
CA GLY A 187 23.13 18.27 12.37
C GLY A 187 21.71 17.69 12.55
N LYS A 188 21.47 16.94 13.65
CA LYS A 188 20.13 16.39 13.97
C LYS A 188 19.04 17.46 14.20
N GLY A 189 19.41 18.75 14.34
CA GLY A 189 18.49 19.89 14.47
C GLY A 189 18.09 20.56 13.15
N ALA A 190 18.73 20.18 12.04
CA ALA A 190 18.48 20.68 10.70
C ALA A 190 17.05 20.36 10.23
N PHE A 191 16.55 19.18 10.58
CA PHE A 191 15.20 18.69 10.23
C PHE A 191 14.18 18.89 11.35
N THR A 192 14.28 19.96 12.13
CA THR A 192 13.26 20.28 13.12
C THR A 192 11.92 20.61 12.44
N ALA A 193 10.81 20.33 13.12
CA ALA A 193 9.48 20.64 12.61
C ALA A 193 9.32 22.13 12.25
N GLY A 194 10.07 23.02 12.91
CA GLY A 194 10.10 24.46 12.62
C GLY A 194 10.75 24.79 11.27
N SER A 195 11.91 24.21 10.96
CA SER A 195 12.61 24.45 9.69
C SER A 195 11.82 23.90 8.50
N MET A 196 11.21 22.73 8.66
CA MET A 196 10.33 22.12 7.65
C MET A 196 9.08 22.96 7.40
N LYS A 197 8.43 23.48 8.46
CA LYS A 197 7.29 24.39 8.33
C LYS A 197 7.67 25.69 7.64
N ALA A 198 8.83 26.26 7.96
CA ALA A 198 9.34 27.47 7.30
C ALA A 198 9.58 27.26 5.80
N ALA A 199 10.20 26.14 5.42
CA ALA A 199 10.38 25.78 4.00
C ALA A 199 9.04 25.55 3.28
N HIS A 200 8.08 24.91 3.93
CA HIS A 200 6.73 24.73 3.36
C HIS A 200 6.01 26.06 3.15
N LYS A 201 6.10 26.97 4.12
CA LYS A 201 5.55 28.32 4.00
C LYS A 201 6.25 29.09 2.88
N GLY A 202 7.58 29.03 2.81
CA GLY A 202 8.36 29.63 1.73
C GLY A 202 7.91 29.15 0.35
N MET A 203 7.64 27.84 0.18
CA MET A 203 7.12 27.29 -1.08
C MET A 203 5.70 27.75 -1.42
N GLN A 204 4.88 28.10 -0.42
CA GLN A 204 3.54 28.66 -0.64
C GLN A 204 3.59 30.13 -1.04
N ASP A 205 4.51 30.88 -0.43
CA ASP A 205 4.68 32.32 -0.67
C ASP A 205 5.43 32.57 -2.00
N ASP A 206 6.35 31.69 -2.39
CA ASP A 206 7.09 31.75 -3.66
C ASP A 206 6.34 31.07 -4.82
N VAL A 207 5.37 31.78 -5.39
CA VAL A 207 4.57 31.28 -6.51
C VAL A 207 5.43 30.93 -7.73
N ALA A 208 6.44 31.74 -8.05
CA ALA A 208 7.27 31.56 -9.24
C ALA A 208 8.21 30.36 -9.10
N GLY A 209 8.91 30.22 -7.97
CA GLY A 209 9.75 29.04 -7.71
C GLY A 209 8.92 27.77 -7.55
N SER A 210 7.73 27.86 -6.98
CA SER A 210 6.78 26.74 -6.90
C SER A 210 6.33 26.26 -8.29
N GLN A 211 6.06 27.19 -9.23
CA GLN A 211 5.74 26.86 -10.63
C GLN A 211 6.94 26.23 -11.37
N LYS A 212 8.14 26.80 -11.23
CA LYS A 212 9.37 26.23 -11.82
C LYS A 212 9.61 24.79 -11.37
N VAL A 213 9.37 24.52 -10.08
CA VAL A 213 9.49 23.16 -9.52
C VAL A 213 8.39 22.24 -10.03
N ASP A 214 7.17 22.73 -10.26
CA ASP A 214 6.10 21.94 -10.87
C ASP A 214 6.44 21.54 -12.31
N GLU A 215 7.03 22.44 -13.10
CA GLU A 215 7.51 22.14 -14.46
C GLU A 215 8.65 21.11 -14.46
N LEU A 216 9.61 21.25 -13.55
CA LEU A 216 10.69 20.27 -13.38
C LEU A 216 10.16 18.90 -12.95
N LEU A 217 9.22 18.88 -12.00
CA LEU A 217 8.56 17.66 -11.53
C LEU A 217 7.77 16.99 -12.65
N HIS A 218 7.10 17.78 -13.48
CA HIS A 218 6.40 17.30 -14.67
C HIS A 218 7.36 16.61 -15.64
N LYS A 219 8.49 17.26 -15.96
CA LYS A 219 9.52 16.69 -16.83
C LYS A 219 10.08 15.39 -16.27
N LEU A 220 10.47 15.37 -14.99
CA LEU A 220 11.00 14.17 -14.33
C LEU A 220 10.00 13.00 -14.35
N HIS A 221 8.72 13.25 -14.12
CA HIS A 221 7.71 12.20 -14.21
C HIS A 221 7.44 11.74 -15.65
N THR A 222 7.52 12.65 -16.62
CA THR A 222 7.39 12.32 -18.04
C THR A 222 8.55 11.43 -18.49
N ASP A 223 9.78 11.73 -18.07
CA ASP A 223 10.98 10.93 -18.35
C ASP A 223 11.02 9.61 -17.55
N TYR A 224 10.30 9.53 -16.43
CA TYR A 224 10.23 8.32 -15.60
C TYR A 224 9.35 7.22 -16.22
N ILE A 225 8.28 7.60 -16.94
CA ILE A 225 7.39 6.66 -17.61
C ILE A 225 8.14 5.73 -18.60
N PRO A 226 8.94 6.22 -19.56
CA PRO A 226 9.65 5.35 -20.49
C PRO A 226 10.68 4.47 -19.78
N ARG A 227 11.33 4.93 -18.70
CA ARG A 227 12.25 4.09 -17.92
C ARG A 227 11.53 2.93 -17.24
N LEU A 228 10.31 3.14 -16.73
CA LEU A 228 9.49 2.06 -16.20
C LEU A 228 9.08 1.05 -17.28
N GLN A 229 8.86 1.51 -18.52
CA GLN A 229 8.55 0.63 -19.63
C GLN A 229 9.79 -0.17 -20.07
N GLU A 230 10.94 0.50 -20.19
CA GLU A 230 12.22 -0.12 -20.50
C GLU A 230 12.58 -1.19 -19.46
N PHE A 231 12.31 -0.95 -18.18
CA PHE A 231 12.48 -1.97 -17.13
C PHE A 231 11.59 -3.21 -17.35
N ILE A 232 10.33 -3.03 -17.79
CA ILE A 232 9.48 -4.19 -18.13
C ILE A 232 10.09 -4.95 -19.31
N ASP A 233 10.57 -4.22 -20.32
CA ASP A 233 11.08 -4.79 -21.55
C ASP A 233 12.45 -5.49 -21.33
N SER A 234 13.27 -5.01 -20.39
CA SER A 234 14.58 -5.59 -20.04
C SER A 234 14.52 -6.79 -19.10
N HIS A 235 13.39 -7.02 -18.43
CA HIS A 235 13.19 -8.13 -17.49
C HIS A 235 12.09 -9.09 -17.96
N PRO A 236 12.41 -10.02 -18.88
CA PRO A 236 11.40 -10.91 -19.49
C PRO A 236 10.76 -11.88 -18.48
N ASN A 237 11.40 -12.10 -17.33
CA ASN A 237 10.96 -13.05 -16.31
C ASN A 237 10.12 -12.41 -15.19
N LEU A 238 9.75 -11.13 -15.31
CA LEU A 238 8.82 -10.49 -14.39
C LEU A 238 7.47 -11.22 -14.37
N THR A 239 6.91 -11.38 -13.19
CA THR A 239 5.58 -11.99 -13.04
C THR A 239 4.49 -11.06 -13.59
N LEU A 240 3.33 -11.63 -13.91
CA LEU A 240 2.15 -10.85 -14.30
C LEU A 240 1.74 -9.84 -13.22
N GLU A 241 1.95 -10.18 -11.95
CA GLU A 241 1.66 -9.29 -10.82
C GLU A 241 2.57 -8.06 -10.83
N GLN A 242 3.89 -8.27 -10.99
CA GLN A 242 4.88 -7.21 -11.10
C GLN A 242 4.64 -6.32 -12.33
N GLN A 243 4.44 -6.94 -13.49
CA GLN A 243 4.12 -6.21 -14.72
C GLN A 243 2.84 -5.38 -14.57
N LYS A 244 1.80 -5.93 -13.93
CA LYS A 244 0.55 -5.21 -13.66
C LYS A 244 0.75 -4.05 -12.69
N PHE A 245 1.56 -4.23 -11.65
CA PHE A 245 1.89 -3.17 -10.69
C PHE A 245 2.59 -2.00 -11.39
N ILE A 246 3.63 -2.28 -12.18
CA ILE A 246 4.37 -1.26 -12.92
C ILE A 246 3.47 -0.63 -13.99
N GLY A 247 2.69 -1.43 -14.72
CA GLY A 247 1.73 -0.94 -15.71
C GLY A 247 0.64 -0.04 -15.11
N ASN A 248 0.17 -0.32 -13.90
CA ASN A 248 -0.76 0.56 -13.18
C ASN A 248 -0.08 1.88 -12.78
N LYS A 249 1.18 1.83 -12.37
CA LYS A 249 1.99 3.01 -12.04
C LYS A 249 2.20 3.89 -13.28
N ILE A 250 2.56 3.29 -14.42
CA ILE A 250 2.67 3.96 -15.72
C ILE A 250 1.34 4.63 -16.07
N LYS A 251 0.21 3.91 -16.04
CA LYS A 251 -1.12 4.47 -16.35
C LYS A 251 -1.50 5.63 -15.44
N ALA A 252 -1.19 5.55 -14.15
CA ALA A 252 -1.49 6.62 -13.20
C ALA A 252 -0.65 7.88 -13.47
N LEU A 253 0.63 7.71 -13.80
CA LEU A 253 1.53 8.81 -14.15
C LEU A 253 1.17 9.44 -15.50
N ASP A 254 0.92 8.61 -16.52
CA ASP A 254 0.54 9.06 -17.86
C ASP A 254 -0.77 9.86 -17.81
N LYS A 255 -1.77 9.40 -17.05
CA LYS A 255 -3.01 10.15 -16.84
C LYS A 255 -2.79 11.52 -16.18
N LYS A 256 -1.76 11.64 -15.32
CA LYS A 256 -1.51 12.86 -14.53
C LYS A 256 -0.65 13.87 -15.29
N TYR A 257 0.34 13.41 -16.04
CA TYR A 257 1.37 14.25 -16.66
C TYR A 257 1.28 14.29 -18.19
N ASN A 258 0.62 13.32 -18.83
CA ASN A 258 0.33 13.33 -20.26
C ASN A 258 -1.19 13.25 -20.49
N PRO A 259 -1.97 14.26 -20.07
CA PRO A 259 -3.40 14.26 -20.30
C PRO A 259 -3.64 14.22 -21.81
N LYS A 260 -4.13 13.08 -22.31
CA LYS A 260 -4.59 12.97 -23.69
C LYS A 260 -5.62 14.07 -23.93
N PRO A 261 -5.59 14.76 -25.09
CA PRO A 261 -6.61 15.74 -25.42
C PRO A 261 -7.97 15.10 -25.17
N ILE A 262 -8.84 15.84 -24.47
CA ILE A 262 -10.20 15.39 -24.19
C ILE A 262 -10.87 15.26 -25.56
N VAL A 263 -10.80 14.07 -26.16
CA VAL A 263 -11.69 13.69 -27.24
C VAL A 263 -13.07 13.85 -26.63
N PRO A 264 -13.97 14.68 -27.21
CA PRO A 264 -15.32 14.82 -26.72
C PRO A 264 -15.90 13.41 -26.68
N LYS A 265 -16.04 12.86 -25.47
CA LYS A 265 -16.68 11.58 -25.31
C LYS A 265 -18.10 11.81 -25.83
N THR A 266 -18.47 11.10 -26.89
CA THR A 266 -19.89 10.88 -27.18
C THR A 266 -20.54 10.50 -25.86
N PRO A 267 -21.63 11.17 -25.45
CA PRO A 267 -22.17 11.01 -24.11
C PRO A 267 -22.50 9.54 -23.90
N LYS A 268 -21.67 8.82 -23.15
CA LYS A 268 -22.10 7.58 -22.51
C LYS A 268 -23.19 8.03 -21.58
N THR A 269 -24.43 7.70 -21.91
CA THR A 269 -25.63 7.91 -21.10
C THR A 269 -25.38 7.37 -19.69
N SER A 270 -24.82 8.21 -18.83
CA SER A 270 -24.70 7.93 -17.42
C SER A 270 -26.08 8.18 -16.84
N LYS A 271 -26.94 7.16 -16.89
CA LYS A 271 -27.99 7.02 -15.88
C LYS A 271 -27.26 7.14 -14.53
N ASN A 272 -27.65 8.13 -13.74
CA ASN A 272 -27.11 8.46 -12.42
C ASN A 272 -25.93 9.43 -12.44
N LYS A 273 -26.17 10.62 -12.99
CA LYS A 273 -25.60 11.83 -12.39
C LYS A 273 -26.74 12.83 -12.28
N SER A 274 -27.06 13.22 -11.05
CA SER A 274 -27.91 14.36 -10.73
C SER A 274 -27.31 15.60 -11.40
N GLY A 275 -27.70 15.82 -12.64
CA GLY A 275 -27.40 17.04 -13.37
C GLY A 275 -28.01 18.21 -12.62
N LYS A 276 -27.30 19.33 -12.60
CA LYS A 276 -27.89 20.64 -12.31
C LYS A 276 -29.23 20.70 -13.04
N LYS A 277 -30.33 20.98 -12.32
CA LYS A 277 -31.64 21.15 -12.92
C LYS A 277 -31.50 22.16 -14.06
N GLU A 278 -31.51 21.69 -15.31
CA GLU A 278 -31.76 22.58 -16.45
C GLU A 278 -33.11 23.25 -16.15
N ILE A 279 -33.15 24.58 -16.28
CA ILE A 279 -34.35 25.36 -15.98
C ILE A 279 -35.48 24.76 -16.83
N GLU A 280 -36.47 24.16 -16.16
CA GLU A 280 -37.50 23.38 -16.82
C GLU A 280 -38.45 24.35 -17.53
N THR A 281 -38.33 24.46 -18.85
CA THR A 281 -39.15 25.39 -19.64
C THR A 281 -40.56 24.84 -19.88
N ALA A 282 -41.52 25.72 -20.18
CA ALA A 282 -42.88 25.34 -20.55
C ALA A 282 -42.91 24.32 -21.71
N PHE A 283 -41.99 24.49 -22.68
CA PHE A 283 -41.83 23.56 -23.79
C PHE A 283 -41.28 22.20 -23.35
N SER A 284 -40.35 22.16 -22.40
CA SER A 284 -39.83 20.90 -21.82
C SER A 284 -40.94 20.11 -21.12
N LEU A 285 -41.79 20.79 -20.32
CA LEU A 285 -42.96 20.19 -19.68
C LEU A 285 -43.96 19.65 -20.72
N PHE A 286 -44.21 20.42 -21.79
CA PHE A 286 -45.05 19.98 -22.87
C PHE A 286 -44.50 18.72 -23.56
N CYS A 287 -43.20 18.67 -23.84
CA CYS A 287 -42.55 17.50 -24.42
C CYS A 287 -42.68 16.26 -23.52
N ARG A 288 -42.50 16.41 -22.20
CA ARG A 288 -42.75 15.33 -21.23
C ARG A 288 -44.20 14.84 -21.27
N SER A 289 -45.17 15.75 -21.36
CA SER A 289 -46.59 15.38 -21.47
C SER A 289 -46.95 14.61 -22.75
N LYS A 290 -46.10 14.70 -23.79
CA LYS A 290 -46.29 14.04 -25.09
C LYS A 290 -45.20 13.01 -25.42
N ASN A 291 -44.58 12.42 -24.39
CA ASN A 291 -43.48 11.45 -24.54
C ASN A 291 -43.86 10.16 -25.31
N ASP A 292 -45.14 9.89 -25.54
CA ASP A 292 -45.57 8.76 -26.38
C ASP A 292 -45.81 9.13 -27.85
N LYS A 293 -45.71 10.41 -28.23
CA LYS A 293 -45.93 10.87 -29.60
C LYS A 293 -44.62 10.94 -30.39
N TYR A 294 -44.67 10.48 -31.64
CA TYR A 294 -43.58 10.51 -32.63
C TYR A 294 -42.32 9.72 -32.22
N ARG A 295 -42.50 8.59 -31.54
CA ARG A 295 -41.40 7.70 -31.10
C ARG A 295 -40.68 6.99 -32.26
N ASP A 296 -41.33 6.94 -33.40
CA ASP A 296 -40.85 6.41 -34.67
C ASP A 296 -39.89 7.36 -35.41
N LEU A 297 -39.79 8.62 -34.98
CA LEU A 297 -38.92 9.63 -35.58
C LEU A 297 -37.62 9.81 -34.81
N THR A 298 -36.62 10.37 -35.48
CA THR A 298 -35.39 10.83 -34.85
C THR A 298 -35.67 11.97 -33.84
N ASP A 299 -34.83 12.10 -32.82
CA ASP A 299 -35.04 13.06 -31.73
C ASP A 299 -35.16 14.52 -32.25
N GLU A 300 -34.37 14.90 -33.25
CA GLU A 300 -34.40 16.24 -33.85
C GLU A 300 -35.70 16.51 -34.63
N GLU A 301 -36.19 15.52 -35.40
CA GLU A 301 -37.44 15.66 -36.16
C GLU A 301 -38.67 15.65 -35.25
N ARG A 302 -38.59 14.86 -34.18
CA ARG A 302 -39.59 14.78 -33.12
C ARG A 302 -39.71 16.10 -32.38
N GLU A 303 -38.60 16.69 -31.96
CA GLU A 303 -38.57 17.99 -31.28
C GLU A 303 -39.14 19.09 -32.19
N ARG A 304 -38.75 19.12 -33.47
CA ARG A 304 -39.29 20.09 -34.44
C ARG A 304 -40.82 19.97 -34.64
N LYS A 305 -41.35 18.74 -34.62
CA LYS A 305 -42.81 18.51 -34.69
C LYS A 305 -43.53 18.90 -33.40
N LEU A 306 -42.94 18.64 -32.24
CA LEU A 306 -43.49 19.02 -30.94
C LEU A 306 -43.46 20.53 -30.73
N MET A 307 -42.40 21.23 -31.16
CA MET A 307 -42.31 22.69 -31.13
C MET A 307 -43.44 23.33 -31.93
N LYS A 308 -43.65 22.89 -33.18
CA LYS A 308 -44.78 23.35 -34.01
C LYS A 308 -46.15 23.06 -33.40
N LYS A 309 -46.28 22.06 -32.52
CA LYS A 309 -47.52 21.78 -31.81
C LYS A 309 -47.68 22.67 -30.58
N PHE A 310 -46.59 22.95 -29.88
CA PHE A 310 -46.55 23.89 -28.75
C PHE A 310 -46.90 25.32 -29.17
N ASP A 311 -46.34 25.78 -30.30
CA ASP A 311 -46.65 27.11 -30.87
C ASP A 311 -48.11 27.26 -31.33
N LYS A 312 -48.77 26.13 -31.60
CA LYS A 312 -50.18 26.07 -32.00
C LYS A 312 -51.14 25.82 -30.83
N LEU A 313 -50.64 25.70 -29.61
CA LEU A 313 -51.49 25.59 -28.43
C LEU A 313 -52.26 26.90 -28.19
N PRO A 314 -53.52 26.81 -27.73
CA PRO A 314 -54.25 27.97 -27.20
C PRO A 314 -53.44 28.68 -26.10
N ALA A 315 -53.52 30.01 -26.05
CA ALA A 315 -52.79 30.83 -25.09
C ALA A 315 -53.00 30.34 -23.64
N GLU A 316 -54.24 30.07 -23.25
CA GLU A 316 -54.60 29.54 -21.92
C GLU A 316 -53.84 28.26 -21.55
N THR A 317 -53.63 27.36 -22.51
CA THR A 317 -52.91 26.11 -22.27
C THR A 317 -51.39 26.29 -22.28
N ARG A 318 -50.88 27.30 -22.98
CA ARG A 318 -49.46 27.67 -22.95
C ARG A 318 -49.12 28.33 -21.62
N ASP A 319 -49.96 29.24 -21.16
CA ASP A 319 -49.85 29.94 -19.87
C ASP A 319 -49.88 28.93 -18.69
N LEU A 320 -50.61 27.83 -18.82
CA LEU A 320 -50.58 26.74 -17.85
C LEU A 320 -49.18 26.07 -17.79
N PHE A 321 -48.54 25.79 -18.92
CA PHE A 321 -47.19 25.23 -18.92
C PHE A 321 -46.13 26.23 -18.47
N GLU A 322 -46.31 27.53 -18.77
CA GLU A 322 -45.43 28.61 -18.30
C GLU A 322 -45.53 28.82 -16.78
N SER A 323 -46.75 28.83 -16.23
CA SER A 323 -46.94 28.92 -14.78
C SER A 323 -46.41 27.68 -14.05
N LEU A 324 -46.54 26.49 -14.63
CA LEU A 324 -45.92 25.27 -14.06
C LEU A 324 -44.39 25.34 -14.11
N ALA A 325 -43.81 25.82 -15.20
CA ALA A 325 -42.36 25.97 -15.35
C ALA A 325 -41.76 26.99 -14.36
N LEU A 326 -42.49 28.06 -14.05
CA LEU A 326 -42.06 29.08 -13.08
C LEU A 326 -42.16 28.64 -11.61
N ASN A 327 -42.91 27.56 -11.32
CA ASN A 327 -43.19 27.07 -9.96
C ASN A 327 -42.39 25.80 -9.56
N ILE A 328 -41.37 25.39 -10.32
CA ILE A 328 -40.56 24.16 -10.12
C ILE A 328 -39.11 24.47 -9.67
#